data_AF-A0A0B5DFD5-F1
#
_entry.id   AF-A0A0B5DFD5-F1
#
_cell.length_a   1.000
_cell.length_b   1.000
_cell.length_c   1.000
_cell.angle_alpha   90.00
_cell.angle_beta   90.00
_cell.angle_gamma   90.00
#
_symmetry.space_group_name_H-M   'P 1'
#
loop_
_entity.id
_entity.type
_entity.pdbx_description
1 polymer ?
#
loop_
_entity_poly.entity_id
_entity_poly.type
_entity_poly.pdbx_seq_one_letter_code
_entity_poly.pdbx_strand_id
1 'polypeptide(L)'
;MSDLITQDAHAKHGKAVRSEIRRAYEDYRLTAFDILAVAHDMPAACTVTARLHRASGPSATVSLRWIREDAKAYPKPDPWPGEWRLCTWEPWHLFAHASN
;
A
#
# COMPACT_ATOMS: atom_id res chain seq x y z
N MET A 1 14.41 8.55 0.13
CA MET A 1 14.94 9.10 1.39
C MET A 1 13.79 9.61 2.26
N SER A 2 12.89 8.71 2.70
CA SER A 2 11.72 9.10 3.51
C SER A 2 11.74 8.55 4.94
N ASP A 3 12.64 7.62 5.25
CA ASP A 3 12.72 7.01 6.59
C ASP A 3 13.42 7.89 7.64
N LEU A 4 14.11 8.96 7.22
CA LEU A 4 14.86 9.82 8.16
C LEU A 4 13.99 10.86 8.88
N ILE A 5 12.76 11.13 8.41
CA ILE A 5 11.92 12.20 8.97
C ILE A 5 11.04 11.68 10.13
N THR A 6 10.76 10.38 10.19
CA THR A 6 9.83 9.82 11.19
C THR A 6 10.46 9.57 12.55
N GLN A 7 11.78 9.34 12.62
CA GLN A 7 12.45 9.01 13.89
C GLN A 7 12.61 10.24 14.82
N ASP A 8 12.86 11.43 14.28
CA ASP A 8 13.18 12.61 15.10
C ASP A 8 11.93 13.25 15.77
N ALA A 9 10.77 13.15 15.15
CA ALA A 9 9.52 13.73 15.66
C ALA A 9 8.95 12.97 16.89
N HIS A 10 9.17 11.65 16.95
CA HIS A 10 8.70 10.80 18.04
C HIS A 10 9.38 11.10 19.38
N ALA A 11 10.68 11.42 19.36
CA ALA A 11 11.45 11.68 20.58
C ALA A 11 11.10 13.03 21.23
N LYS A 12 10.60 14.00 20.46
CA LYS A 12 10.40 15.37 20.91
C LYS A 12 8.94 15.74 21.22
N HIS A 13 7.97 15.13 20.52
CA HIS A 13 6.55 15.55 20.58
C HIS A 13 5.53 14.40 20.55
N GLY A 14 5.93 13.19 20.98
CA GLY A 14 5.32 11.89 20.67
C GLY A 14 3.79 11.69 20.70
N LYS A 15 3.00 12.57 21.34
CA LYS A 15 1.52 12.53 21.27
C LYS A 15 0.92 13.49 20.22
N ALA A 16 1.47 14.70 20.06
CA ALA A 16 0.96 15.70 19.12
C ALA A 16 1.17 15.27 17.66
N VAL A 17 2.34 14.69 17.37
CA VAL A 17 2.70 14.16 16.04
C VAL A 17 1.75 13.04 15.60
N ARG A 18 1.32 12.17 16.52
CA ARG A 18 0.36 11.10 16.21
C ARG A 18 -1.03 11.65 15.86
N SER A 19 -1.48 12.71 16.53
CA SER A 19 -2.78 13.34 16.21
C SER A 19 -2.74 14.12 14.91
N GLU A 20 -1.63 14.80 14.61
CA GLU A 20 -1.45 15.58 13.38
C GLU A 20 -1.33 14.66 12.17
N ILE A 21 -0.52 13.60 12.26
CA ILE A 21 -0.46 12.56 11.23
C ILE A 21 -1.84 11.92 11.06
N ARG A 22 -2.50 11.53 12.15
CA ARG A 22 -3.84 10.92 12.05
C ARG A 22 -4.85 11.83 11.36
N ARG A 23 -4.85 13.14 11.65
CA ARG A 23 -5.71 14.12 10.97
C ARG A 23 -5.35 14.29 9.51
N ALA A 24 -4.05 14.39 9.18
CA ALA A 24 -3.58 14.53 7.81
C ALA A 24 -3.98 13.35 6.92
N TYR A 25 -4.13 12.16 7.50
CA TYR A 25 -4.52 10.93 6.79
C TYR A 25 -5.99 10.51 7.04
N GLU A 26 -6.79 11.32 7.75
CA GLU A 26 -8.17 10.98 8.10
C GLU A 26 -9.03 10.76 6.84
N ASP A 27 -8.84 11.61 5.83
CA ASP A 27 -9.52 11.50 4.53
C ASP A 27 -9.04 10.33 3.66
N TYR A 28 -7.90 9.74 4.02
CA TYR A 28 -7.33 8.59 3.32
C TYR A 28 -7.67 7.27 4.01
N ARG A 29 -8.55 7.29 5.02
CA ARG A 29 -9.00 6.08 5.71
C ARG A 29 -9.77 5.18 4.73
N LEU A 30 -9.23 3.98 4.50
CA LEU A 30 -9.87 2.93 3.72
C LEU A 30 -11.06 2.34 4.51
N THR A 31 -12.24 2.29 3.91
CA THR A 31 -13.46 1.72 4.50
C THR A 31 -13.82 0.36 3.89
N ALA A 32 -13.56 0.18 2.60
CA ALA A 32 -13.77 -1.07 1.88
C ALA A 32 -12.83 -1.16 0.67
N PHE A 33 -12.75 -2.34 0.07
CA PHE A 33 -12.06 -2.55 -1.21
C PHE A 33 -12.76 -3.62 -2.04
N ASP A 34 -12.70 -3.46 -3.36
CA ASP A 34 -13.10 -4.48 -4.32
C ASP A 34 -11.88 -4.96 -5.12
N ILE A 35 -11.73 -6.27 -5.28
CA ILE A 35 -10.77 -6.83 -6.23
C ILE A 35 -11.43 -6.86 -7.61
N LEU A 36 -10.86 -6.11 -8.55
CA LEU A 36 -11.39 -6.01 -9.92
C LEU A 36 -10.78 -7.06 -10.84
N ALA A 37 -9.48 -7.33 -10.70
CA ALA A 37 -8.75 -8.28 -11.53
C ALA A 37 -7.49 -8.81 -10.82
N VAL A 38 -7.07 -10.01 -11.22
CA VAL A 38 -5.80 -10.61 -10.85
C VAL A 38 -5.12 -11.10 -12.13
N ALA A 39 -3.95 -10.55 -12.44
CA ALA A 39 -3.14 -10.93 -13.59
C ALA A 39 -1.85 -11.61 -13.09
N HIS A 40 -1.62 -12.86 -13.49
CA HIS A 40 -0.38 -13.56 -13.16
C HIS A 40 0.70 -13.24 -14.18
N ASP A 41 1.69 -12.44 -13.77
CA ASP A 41 2.82 -12.05 -14.62
C ASP A 41 3.88 -13.17 -14.66
N MET A 42 3.99 -13.95 -13.57
CA MET A 42 4.90 -15.09 -13.42
C MET A 42 4.30 -16.13 -12.44
N PRO A 43 4.81 -17.37 -12.39
CA PRO A 43 4.31 -18.41 -11.47
C PRO A 43 4.34 -18.03 -9.97
N ALA A 44 5.19 -17.08 -9.58
CA ALA A 44 5.29 -16.56 -8.21
C ALA A 44 5.00 -15.06 -8.12
N ALA A 45 4.42 -14.44 -9.16
CA ALA A 45 4.13 -13.01 -9.16
C ALA A 45 2.77 -12.71 -9.81
N CYS A 46 2.02 -11.79 -9.22
CA CYS A 46 0.80 -11.29 -9.82
C CYS A 46 0.60 -9.80 -9.55
N THR A 47 -0.18 -9.18 -10.41
CA THR A 47 -0.69 -7.83 -10.24
C THR A 47 -2.18 -7.91 -9.96
N VAL A 48 -2.59 -7.34 -8.83
CA VAL A 48 -3.99 -7.22 -8.42
C VAL A 48 -4.46 -5.79 -8.67
N THR A 49 -5.49 -5.63 -9.48
CA THR A 49 -6.18 -4.34 -9.64
C THR A 49 -7.30 -4.27 -8.62
N ALA A 50 -7.26 -3.27 -7.76
CA ALA A 50 -8.25 -3.07 -6.71
C ALA A 50 -8.89 -1.69 -6.77
N ARG A 51 -10.17 -1.61 -6.43
CA ARG A 51 -10.85 -0.34 -6.14
C ARG A 51 -10.84 -0.14 -4.62
N LEU A 52 -10.32 1.01 -4.19
CA LEU A 52 -10.25 1.42 -2.80
C LEU A 52 -11.37 2.42 -2.51
N HIS A 53 -12.20 2.11 -1.50
CA HIS A 53 -13.23 3.01 -0.99
C HIS A 53 -12.71 3.74 0.24
N ARG A 54 -12.74 5.07 0.17
CA ARG A 54 -12.30 5.94 1.27
C ARG A 54 -13.49 6.41 2.07
N ALA A 55 -13.25 6.73 3.35
CA ALA A 55 -14.27 7.30 4.23
C ALA A 55 -14.79 8.65 3.70
N SER A 56 -13.90 9.42 3.08
CA SER A 56 -14.22 10.66 2.38
C SER A 56 -13.52 10.70 1.01
N GLY A 57 -14.13 11.40 0.06
CA GLY A 57 -13.58 11.55 -1.29
C GLY A 57 -13.87 10.38 -2.24
N PRO A 58 -13.44 10.49 -3.51
CA PRO A 58 -13.75 9.51 -4.54
C PRO A 58 -13.03 8.18 -4.29
N SER A 59 -13.63 7.09 -4.76
CA SER A 59 -12.92 5.80 -4.80
C SER A 59 -11.76 5.88 -5.80
N ALA A 60 -10.72 5.09 -5.56
CA ALA A 60 -9.53 5.07 -6.41
C ALA A 60 -9.22 3.67 -6.90
N THR A 61 -8.79 3.55 -8.14
CA THR A 61 -8.30 2.28 -8.68
C THR A 61 -6.79 2.26 -8.56
N VAL A 62 -6.25 1.18 -8.00
CA VAL A 62 -4.82 0.99 -7.76
C VAL A 62 -4.36 -0.36 -8.31
N SER A 63 -3.08 -0.41 -8.68
CA SER A 63 -2.38 -1.66 -9.02
C SER A 63 -1.47 -2.06 -7.85
N LEU A 64 -1.63 -3.29 -7.41
CA LEU A 64 -0.92 -3.88 -6.27
C LEU A 64 -0.10 -5.07 -6.76
N ARG A 65 1.21 -5.03 -6.62
CA ARG A 65 2.09 -6.13 -7.04
C ARG A 65 2.39 -7.05 -5.88
N TRP A 66 2.15 -8.34 -6.09
CA TRP A 66 2.34 -9.39 -5.11
C TRP A 66 3.37 -10.40 -5.62
N ILE A 67 4.21 -10.89 -4.71
CA ILE A 67 5.13 -12.00 -4.96
C ILE A 67 4.88 -13.08 -3.91
N ARG A 68 4.88 -14.34 -4.33
CA ARG A 68 4.78 -15.49 -3.44
C ARG A 68 6.18 -15.88 -2.97
N GLU A 69 6.45 -15.76 -1.68
CA GLU A 69 7.82 -15.91 -1.14
C GLU A 69 7.86 -16.76 0.13
N ASP A 70 9.03 -17.31 0.44
CA ASP A 70 9.31 -17.93 1.74
C ASP A 70 9.72 -16.89 2.81
N ALA A 71 10.01 -17.36 4.03
CA ALA A 71 10.45 -16.51 5.13
C ALA A 71 11.78 -15.77 4.89
N LYS A 72 12.53 -16.12 3.83
CA LYS A 72 13.79 -15.50 3.44
C LYS A 72 13.62 -14.59 2.21
N ALA A 73 12.38 -14.27 1.82
CA ALA A 73 12.04 -13.46 0.64
C ALA A 73 12.52 -14.09 -0.69
N TYR A 74 12.63 -15.42 -0.76
CA TYR A 74 12.86 -16.10 -2.04
C TYR A 74 11.53 -16.42 -2.72
N PRO A 75 11.37 -16.13 -4.02
CA PRO A 75 10.17 -16.52 -4.76
C PRO A 75 9.90 -18.03 -4.72
N LYS A 76 8.67 -18.41 -4.42
CA LYS A 76 8.17 -19.79 -4.34
C LYS A 76 6.90 -19.92 -5.19
N PRO A 77 7.03 -20.34 -6.45
CA PRO A 77 5.85 -20.66 -7.24
C PRO A 77 5.15 -21.92 -6.71
N ASP A 78 3.94 -22.19 -7.17
CA ASP A 78 3.32 -23.49 -6.89
C ASP A 78 4.14 -24.63 -7.52
N PRO A 79 4.25 -25.79 -6.85
CA PRO A 79 3.58 -26.19 -5.61
C PRO A 79 4.40 -25.94 -4.32
N TRP A 80 5.52 -25.22 -4.38
CA TRP A 80 6.39 -25.05 -3.21
C TRP A 80 5.70 -24.20 -2.13
N PRO A 81 5.91 -24.44 -0.82
CA PRO A 81 5.34 -23.59 0.23
C PRO A 81 5.84 -22.15 0.13
N GLY A 82 4.92 -21.19 0.22
CA GLY A 82 5.18 -19.75 0.12
C GLY A 82 3.91 -18.94 0.38
N GLU A 83 4.08 -17.69 0.83
CA GLU A 83 3.01 -16.75 1.13
C GLU A 83 3.03 -15.58 0.15
N TRP A 84 1.86 -15.13 -0.30
CA TRP A 84 1.75 -13.91 -1.10
C TRP A 84 2.00 -12.68 -0.23
N ARG A 85 2.98 -11.88 -0.62
CA ARG A 85 3.37 -10.64 0.03
C ARG A 85 3.23 -9.47 -0.94
N LEU A 86 2.66 -8.37 -0.46
CA LEU A 86 2.57 -7.14 -1.22
C LEU A 86 3.97 -6.52 -1.31
N CYS A 87 4.50 -6.39 -2.52
CA CYS A 87 5.85 -5.85 -2.76
C CYS A 87 5.81 -4.37 -3.08
N THR A 88 4.88 -3.97 -3.95
CA THR A 88 4.68 -2.57 -4.30
C THR A 88 3.21 -2.26 -4.44
N TRP A 89 2.83 -1.06 -4.03
CA TRP A 89 1.61 -0.42 -4.47
C TRP A 89 1.99 0.78 -5.31
N GLU A 90 1.28 0.98 -6.41
CA GLU A 90 1.54 2.11 -7.31
C GLU A 90 0.38 3.10 -7.22
N PRO A 91 0.43 4.04 -6.24
CA PRO A 91 -0.64 4.98 -6.01
C PRO A 91 -0.55 6.20 -6.91
N TRP A 92 0.08 6.14 -8.10
CA TRP A 92 0.37 7.33 -8.92
C TRP A 92 -0.89 8.17 -9.22
N HIS A 93 -2.06 7.54 -9.22
CA HIS A 93 -3.36 8.21 -9.41
C HIS A 93 -4.00 8.77 -8.12
N LEU A 94 -3.52 8.39 -6.93
CA LEU A 94 -3.99 8.90 -5.63
C LEU A 94 -3.43 10.27 -5.26
N PHE A 95 -2.24 10.60 -5.79
CA PHE A 95 -1.55 11.87 -5.52
C PHE A 95 -1.59 12.84 -6.70
N ALA A 96 -2.41 12.56 -7.71
CA ALA A 96 -2.67 13.53 -8.76
C ALA A 96 -3.45 14.73 -8.18
N HIS A 97 -2.73 15.74 -7.68
CA HIS A 97 -2.84 17.16 -8.02
C HIS A 97 -2.12 18.08 -7.01
N ALA A 98 -1.10 18.78 -7.49
CA ALA A 98 -0.88 20.22 -7.27
C ALA A 98 0.21 20.71 -8.24
N SER A 99 -0.11 20.77 -9.53
CA SER A 99 0.60 21.64 -10.46
C SER A 99 -0.21 22.92 -10.58
N ASN A 100 0.26 23.98 -9.93
CA ASN A 100 -0.07 25.36 -10.26
C ASN A 100 1.22 26.17 -10.17
#